data_AF-A0A5N3PDP4-F1
#
_entry.id   AF-A0A5N3PDP4-F1
#
_cell.length_a   1.000
_cell.length_b   1.000
_cell.length_c   1.000
_cell.angle_alpha   90.00
_cell.angle_beta   90.00
_cell.angle_gamma   90.00
#
_symmetry.space_group_name_H-M   'P 1'
#
loop_
_entity.id
_entity.type
_entity.pdbx_description
1 polymer ?
#
loop_
_entity_poly.entity_id
_entity_poly.type
_entity_poly.pdbx_seq_one_letter_code
_entity_poly.pdbx_strand_id
1 'polypeptide(L)'
;MNDAVADARQIKLALDRARSRILGYTGLDAGDDLIGAVLAACADAAFGVAPHSELEEAQRGIAARCRRLVDVTNRFVVRDFELIALSRRRAIAAVDVFQDVITGGHKGGVAPQLSAAGLLRERAR
;
A
#
# COMPACT_ATOMS: atom_id res chain seq x y z
N MET A 1 9.39 12.43 -21.46
CA MET A 1 8.23 11.51 -21.47
C MET A 1 8.57 10.10 -20.99
N ASN A 2 9.86 9.71 -20.94
CA ASN A 2 10.29 8.38 -20.45
C ASN A 2 10.39 8.29 -18.91
N ASP A 3 10.61 9.41 -18.22
CA ASP A 3 10.92 9.42 -16.78
C ASP A 3 9.70 9.06 -15.92
N ALA A 4 8.52 9.62 -16.21
CA ALA A 4 7.29 9.31 -15.49
C ALA A 4 6.86 7.83 -15.59
N VAL A 5 7.13 7.19 -16.74
CA VAL A 5 6.85 5.76 -16.94
C VAL A 5 7.87 4.89 -16.19
N ALA A 6 9.13 5.32 -16.14
CA ALA A 6 10.16 4.68 -15.33
C ALA A 6 9.85 4.77 -13.83
N ASP A 7 9.39 5.93 -13.36
CA ASP A 7 9.01 6.17 -11.96
C ASP A 7 7.79 5.33 -11.56
N ALA A 8 6.74 5.30 -12.38
CA ALA A 8 5.57 4.46 -12.13
C ALA A 8 5.92 2.95 -12.06
N ARG A 9 6.86 2.51 -12.90
CA ARG A 9 7.36 1.12 -12.88
C ARG A 9 8.16 0.83 -11.61
N GLN A 10 8.99 1.77 -11.15
CA GLN A 10 9.76 1.61 -9.91
C GLN A 10 8.86 1.56 -8.68
N ILE A 11 7.88 2.46 -8.59
CA ILE A 11 6.84 2.46 -7.55
C ILE A 11 6.15 1.10 -7.51
N LYS A 12 5.68 0.61 -8.67
CA LYS A 12 5.02 -0.71 -8.75
C LYS A 12 5.93 -1.83 -8.26
N LEU A 13 7.18 -1.88 -8.71
CA LEU A 13 8.14 -2.92 -8.32
C LEU A 13 8.39 -2.91 -6.81
N ALA A 14 8.54 -1.73 -6.22
CA ALA A 14 8.74 -1.57 -4.79
C ALA A 14 7.53 -2.06 -3.99
N LEU A 15 6.31 -1.70 -4.39
CA LEU A 15 5.09 -2.14 -3.71
C LEU A 15 4.79 -3.64 -3.91
N ASP A 16 5.14 -4.21 -5.06
CA ASP A 16 5.02 -5.66 -5.29
C ASP A 16 6.00 -6.46 -4.40
N ARG A 17 7.18 -5.91 -4.10
CA ARG A 17 8.07 -6.47 -3.06
C ARG A 17 7.42 -6.44 -1.69
N ALA A 18 6.76 -5.34 -1.31
CA ALA A 18 6.04 -5.23 -0.04
C ALA A 18 4.91 -6.28 0.06
N ARG A 19 4.06 -6.39 -0.97
CA ARG A 19 2.99 -7.41 -1.04
C ARG A 19 3.55 -8.83 -0.97
N SER A 20 4.64 -9.11 -1.68
CA SER A 20 5.29 -10.43 -1.65
C SER A 20 5.78 -10.81 -0.25
N ARG A 21 6.35 -9.85 0.50
CA ARG A 21 6.75 -10.06 1.90
C ARG A 21 5.57 -10.41 2.79
N ILE A 22 4.45 -9.72 2.65
CA ILE A 22 3.22 -9.99 3.41
C ILE A 22 2.62 -11.37 3.05
N LEU A 23 2.60 -11.72 1.77
CA LEU A 23 2.09 -13.00 1.29
C LEU A 23 2.95 -14.18 1.78
N GLY A 24 4.27 -14.04 1.69
CA GLY A 24 5.23 -15.07 2.07
C GLY A 24 5.51 -15.18 3.56
N TYR A 25 5.04 -14.24 4.39
CA TYR A 25 5.31 -14.28 5.82
C TYR A 25 4.67 -15.49 6.50
N THR A 26 5.52 -16.29 7.15
CA THR A 26 5.13 -17.51 7.87
C THR A 26 5.31 -17.39 9.39
N GLY A 27 6.08 -16.40 9.86
CA GLY A 27 6.43 -16.24 11.28
C GLY A 27 7.25 -17.39 11.88
N LEU A 28 7.82 -18.26 11.04
CA LEU A 28 8.64 -19.40 11.47
C LEU A 28 10.11 -19.01 11.65
N ASP A 29 10.56 -17.98 10.92
CA ASP A 29 11.94 -17.52 10.96
C ASP A 29 12.10 -16.40 12.00
N ALA A 30 12.90 -16.66 13.04
CA ALA A 30 13.14 -15.71 14.12
C ALA A 30 13.81 -14.39 13.66
N GLY A 31 14.37 -14.37 12.44
CA GLY A 31 14.96 -13.19 11.81
C GLY A 31 14.04 -12.41 10.87
N ASP A 32 12.80 -12.85 10.66
CA ASP A 32 11.86 -12.18 9.75
C ASP A 32 11.31 -10.90 10.37
N ASP A 33 11.99 -9.77 10.12
CA ASP A 33 11.43 -8.44 10.36
C ASP A 33 10.48 -8.04 9.22
N LEU A 34 9.24 -8.57 9.30
CA LEU A 34 8.20 -8.24 8.34
C LEU A 34 7.93 -6.72 8.27
N ILE A 35 7.91 -6.05 9.43
CA ILE A 35 7.51 -4.64 9.51
C ILE A 35 8.58 -3.78 8.83
N GLY A 36 9.85 -3.98 9.18
CA GLY A 36 10.97 -3.26 8.57
C GLY A 36 11.08 -3.53 7.07
N ALA A 37 10.95 -4.78 6.63
CA ALA A 37 11.02 -5.12 5.20
C ALA A 37 9.90 -4.47 4.37
N VAL A 38 8.67 -4.46 4.88
CA VAL A 38 7.54 -3.82 4.21
C VAL A 38 7.69 -2.30 4.20
N LEU A 39 8.07 -1.69 5.32
CA LEU A 39 8.28 -0.25 5.40
C LEU A 39 9.44 0.23 4.52
N ALA A 40 10.53 -0.53 4.43
CA ALA A 40 11.65 -0.22 3.53
C ALA A 40 11.20 -0.23 2.07
N ALA A 41 10.42 -1.24 1.65
CA ALA A 41 9.85 -1.29 0.31
C ALA A 41 8.88 -0.13 0.04
N CYS A 42 8.11 0.31 1.04
CA CYS A 42 7.25 1.49 0.92
C CYS A 42 8.07 2.79 0.85
N ALA A 43 9.18 2.89 1.58
CA ALA A 43 10.09 4.02 1.51
C ALA A 43 10.76 4.13 0.13
N ASP A 44 11.18 3.00 -0.46
CA ASP A 44 11.65 2.95 -1.85
C ASP A 44 10.59 3.48 -2.83
N ALA A 45 9.32 3.11 -2.62
CA ALA A 45 8.21 3.56 -3.47
C ALA A 45 7.87 5.05 -3.29
N ALA A 46 8.07 5.60 -2.09
CA ALA A 46 7.87 7.03 -1.80
C ALA A 46 9.14 7.87 -2.02
N PHE A 47 10.18 7.30 -2.63
CA PHE A 47 11.40 8.05 -2.92
C PHE A 47 11.08 9.25 -3.83
N GLY A 48 11.43 10.46 -3.38
CA GLY A 48 11.12 11.71 -4.09
C GLY A 48 9.71 12.27 -3.82
N VAL A 49 8.88 11.60 -3.03
CA VAL A 49 7.61 12.14 -2.54
C VAL A 49 7.86 12.98 -1.29
N ALA A 50 7.37 14.22 -1.27
CA ALA A 50 7.50 15.09 -0.11
C ALA A 50 6.73 14.49 1.09
N PRO A 51 7.27 14.56 2.32
CA PRO A 51 6.55 14.09 3.50
C PRO A 51 5.28 14.92 3.73
N HIS A 52 4.18 14.25 4.02
CA HIS A 52 2.91 14.88 4.41
C HIS A 52 2.11 13.94 5.33
N SER A 53 1.12 14.50 6.03
CA SER A 53 0.39 13.78 7.08
C SER A 53 -0.26 12.48 6.60
N GLU A 54 -0.89 12.50 5.42
CA GLU A 54 -1.53 11.30 4.85
C GLU A 54 -0.52 10.19 4.54
N LEU A 55 0.70 10.54 4.12
CA LEU A 55 1.77 9.58 3.87
C LEU A 55 2.24 8.92 5.17
N GLU A 56 2.45 9.73 6.21
CA GLU A 56 2.81 9.23 7.55
C GLU A 56 1.71 8.38 8.17
N GLU A 57 0.44 8.75 7.98
CA GLU A 57 -0.72 7.96 8.40
C GLU A 57 -0.81 6.63 7.66
N ALA A 58 -0.57 6.62 6.34
CA ALA A 58 -0.54 5.39 5.56
C ALA A 58 0.61 4.46 6.01
N GLN A 59 1.81 5.00 6.27
CA GLN A 59 2.94 4.24 6.81
C GLN A 59 2.64 3.66 8.20
N ARG A 60 2.07 4.46 9.11
CA ARG A 60 1.61 3.98 10.43
C ARG A 60 0.53 2.91 10.29
N GLY A 61 -0.37 3.08 9.32
CA GLY A 61 -1.40 2.13 8.96
C GLY A 61 -0.80 0.78 8.59
N ILE A 62 0.15 0.75 7.66
CA ILE A 62 0.89 -0.44 7.24
C ILE A 62 1.55 -1.11 8.45
N ALA A 63 2.33 -0.36 9.23
CA ALA A 63 3.05 -0.89 10.39
C ALA A 63 2.10 -1.58 11.39
N ALA A 64 0.94 -0.97 11.66
CA ALA A 64 -0.07 -1.54 12.55
C ALA A 64 -0.66 -2.85 12.01
N ARG A 65 -0.97 -2.95 10.70
CA ARG A 65 -1.48 -4.21 10.12
C ARG A 65 -0.41 -5.30 10.06
N CYS A 66 0.82 -4.95 9.71
CA CYS A 66 1.94 -5.89 9.72
C CYS A 66 2.21 -6.41 11.13
N ARG A 67 2.21 -5.54 12.15
CA ARG A 67 2.30 -5.96 13.56
C ARG A 67 1.18 -6.92 13.94
N ARG A 68 -0.06 -6.62 13.56
CA ARG A 68 -1.18 -7.52 13.82
C ARG A 68 -0.98 -8.89 13.16
N LEU A 69 -0.46 -8.93 11.94
CA LEU A 69 -0.14 -10.18 11.24
C LEU A 69 0.94 -10.99 11.99
N VAL A 70 2.01 -10.34 12.46
CA VAL A 70 3.03 -10.95 13.31
C VAL A 70 2.39 -11.55 14.58
N ASP A 71 1.58 -10.77 15.29
CA ASP A 71 0.95 -11.19 16.54
C ASP A 71 0.05 -12.42 16.37
N VAL A 72 -0.78 -12.46 15.32
CA VAL A 72 -1.68 -13.60 15.08
C VAL A 72 -0.94 -14.82 14.54
N THR A 73 0.21 -14.62 13.89
CA THR A 73 1.05 -15.71 13.39
C THR A 73 1.83 -16.34 14.54
N ASN A 74 2.40 -15.54 15.46
CA ASN A 74 3.21 -16.03 16.58
C ASN A 74 2.43 -16.84 17.64
N ARG A 75 1.10 -16.71 17.73
CA ARG A 75 0.27 -17.36 18.77
C ARG A 75 -0.08 -18.83 18.47
N PHE A 76 0.89 -19.61 18.01
CA PHE A 76 0.77 -20.97 17.45
C PHE A 76 0.15 -22.09 18.32
N VAL A 77 -0.51 -21.78 19.44
CA VAL A 77 -1.21 -22.80 20.25
C VAL A 77 -2.56 -23.19 19.61
N VAL A 78 -3.18 -22.32 18.80
CA VAL A 78 -4.35 -22.62 17.97
C VAL A 78 -4.22 -21.85 16.65
N ARG A 79 -3.84 -22.50 15.54
CA ARG A 79 -3.69 -21.85 14.23
C ARG A 79 -5.07 -21.50 13.66
N ASP A 80 -5.56 -20.32 14.02
CA ASP A 80 -6.70 -19.71 13.33
C ASP A 80 -6.25 -19.21 11.94
N PHE A 81 -6.31 -20.12 10.97
CA PHE A 81 -5.92 -19.84 9.59
C PHE A 81 -6.78 -18.75 8.94
N GLU A 82 -8.04 -18.62 9.36
CA GLU A 82 -8.93 -17.56 8.86
C GLU A 82 -8.48 -16.19 9.36
N LEU A 83 -8.13 -16.08 10.64
CA LEU A 83 -7.60 -14.85 11.22
C LEU A 83 -6.26 -14.45 10.60
N ILE A 84 -5.39 -15.42 10.32
CA ILE A 84 -4.12 -15.17 9.60
C ILE A 84 -4.42 -14.66 8.18
N ALA A 85 -5.29 -15.33 7.43
CA ALA A 85 -5.66 -14.92 6.07
C ALA A 85 -6.32 -13.53 6.05
N LEU A 86 -7.19 -13.23 7.01
CA LEU A 86 -7.81 -11.91 7.17
C LEU A 86 -6.76 -10.84 7.49
N SER A 87 -5.85 -11.11 8.41
CA SER A 87 -4.79 -10.17 8.80
C SER A 87 -3.85 -9.88 7.63
N ARG A 88 -3.52 -10.90 6.82
CA ARG A 88 -2.76 -10.77 5.58
C ARG A 88 -3.46 -9.86 4.56
N ARG A 89 -4.75 -10.12 4.30
CA ARG A 89 -5.56 -9.26 3.39
C ARG A 89 -5.59 -7.81 3.85
N ARG A 90 -5.74 -7.56 5.17
CA ARG A 90 -5.73 -6.21 5.74
C ARG A 90 -4.37 -5.51 5.58
N ALA A 91 -3.27 -6.23 5.73
CA ALA A 91 -1.94 -5.70 5.50
C ALA A 91 -1.71 -5.33 4.03
N ILE A 92 -2.15 -6.17 3.09
CA ILE A 92 -2.10 -5.86 1.65
C ILE A 92 -2.94 -4.62 1.33
N ALA A 93 -4.18 -4.56 1.82
CA ALA A 93 -5.04 -3.40 1.60
C ALA A 93 -4.45 -2.09 2.14
N ALA A 94 -3.63 -2.14 3.20
CA ALA A 94 -2.92 -0.96 3.70
C ALA A 94 -1.81 -0.50 2.74
N VAL A 95 -1.13 -1.43 2.06
CA VAL A 95 -0.17 -1.13 0.98
C VAL A 95 -0.89 -0.52 -0.22
N ASP A 96 -2.09 -0.98 -0.54
CA ASP A 96 -2.91 -0.40 -1.62
C ASP A 96 -3.33 1.03 -1.31
N VAL A 97 -3.78 1.32 -0.08
CA VAL A 97 -4.07 2.69 0.37
C VAL A 97 -2.81 3.58 0.29
N PHE A 98 -1.65 3.07 0.69
CA PHE A 98 -0.40 3.81 0.57
C PHE A 98 -0.05 4.11 -0.90
N GLN A 99 -0.27 3.15 -1.80
CA GLN A 99 -0.12 3.37 -3.24
C GLN A 99 -1.00 4.51 -3.74
N ASP A 100 -2.26 4.53 -3.32
CA ASP A 100 -3.20 5.59 -3.69
C ASP A 100 -2.74 6.95 -3.16
N VAL A 101 -2.15 7.02 -1.98
CA VAL A 101 -1.60 8.26 -1.40
C VAL A 101 -0.42 8.79 -2.24
N ILE A 102 0.57 7.94 -2.57
CA ILE A 102 1.76 8.39 -3.31
C ILE A 102 1.49 8.64 -4.80
N THR A 103 0.45 8.03 -5.37
CA THR A 103 0.05 8.22 -6.78
C THR A 103 -1.04 9.29 -6.96
N GLY A 104 -1.89 9.48 -5.94
CA GLY A 104 -3.03 10.40 -5.93
C GLY A 104 -2.71 11.83 -5.47
N GLY A 105 -1.54 12.06 -4.86
CA GLY A 105 -1.01 13.39 -4.55
C GLY A 105 -0.44 14.16 -5.77
N HIS A 106 -0.23 13.50 -6.91
CA HIS A 106 0.21 14.14 -8.16
C HIS A 106 -0.97 14.73 -8.97
N LYS A 107 -1.96 15.34 -8.30
CA LYS A 107 -2.98 16.21 -8.91
C LYS A 107 -2.65 17.70 -8.73
N GLY A 108 -1.36 18.03 -8.66
CA GLY A 108 -0.84 19.40 -8.61
C GLY A 108 -0.08 19.76 -9.89
N GLY A 109 -0.68 19.55 -11.06
CA GLY A 109 -0.01 19.83 -12.33
C GLY A 109 -0.77 19.57 -13.63
N VAL A 110 -1.98 19.01 -13.60
CA VAL A 110 -2.97 19.16 -14.69
C VAL A 110 -4.35 19.09 -14.03
N ALA A 111 -5.10 20.18 -14.10
CA ALA A 111 -6.45 20.28 -13.56
C ALA A 111 -7.32 19.10 -14.04
N PRO A 112 -8.13 18.48 -13.17
CA PRO A 112 -9.22 17.66 -13.65
C PRO A 112 -10.21 18.62 -14.31
N GLN A 113 -10.19 18.72 -15.63
CA GLN A 113 -11.37 19.15 -16.38
C GLN A 113 -12.43 18.06 -16.23
N LEU A 114 -13.03 17.99 -15.04
CA LEU A 114 -14.38 17.47 -14.89
C LEU A 114 -15.27 18.47 -15.60
N SER A 115 -15.38 18.30 -16.91
CA SER A 115 -16.38 18.98 -17.70
C SER A 115 -17.73 18.53 -17.16
N ALA A 116 -18.36 19.41 -16.39
CA ALA A 116 -19.75 19.34 -15.98
C ALA A 116 -20.73 19.32 -17.19
N ALA A 117 -20.23 19.26 -18.43
CA ALA A 117 -21.00 19.07 -19.65
C ALA A 117 -21.43 17.61 -19.88
N GLY A 118 -20.86 16.61 -19.19
CA GLY A 118 -21.12 15.20 -19.48
C GLY A 118 -22.32 14.56 -18.75
N LEU A 119 -22.91 15.22 -17.76
CA LEU A 119 -23.85 14.57 -16.82
C LEU A 119 -25.17 15.32 -16.63
N LEU A 120 -25.59 16.12 -17.61
CA LEU A 120 -26.85 16.87 -17.50
C LEU A 120 -27.80 16.88 -18.70
N ARG A 121 -27.65 16.05 -19.75
CA ARG A 121 -28.73 16.01 -20.77
C ARG A 121 -28.81 14.78 -21.68
N GLU A 122 -28.71 13.58 -21.11
CA GLU A 122 -29.30 12.36 -21.69
C GLU A 122 -30.75 12.14 -21.19
N ARG A 123 -31.51 13.25 -21.08
CA ARG A 123 -32.94 13.28 -20.76
C ARG A 123 -33.66 14.44 -21.48
N ALA A 124 -33.31 14.64 -22.75
CA ALA A 124 -34.11 15.42 -23.69
C ALA A 124 -33.77 15.02 -25.13
N ARG A 125 -34.19 13.81 -25.52
CA ARG A 125 -34.67 13.47 -26.87
C ARG A 125 -35.39 12.15 -26.82
#